data_AF-A0A0N0GCK4-F1
#
_entry.id   AF-A0A0N0GCK4-F1
#
_cell.length_a   1.000
_cell.length_b   1.000
_cell.length_c   1.000
_cell.angle_alpha   90.00
_cell.angle_beta   90.00
_cell.angle_gamma   90.00
#
_symmetry.space_group_name_H-M   'P 1'
#
loop_
_entity.id
_entity.type
_entity.pdbx_description
1 polymer ?
#
loop_
_entity_poly.entity_id
_entity_poly.type
_entity_poly.pdbx_seq_one_letter_code
_entity_poly.pdbx_strand_id
1 'polypeptide(L)'
;MELLLECDDRVVVTTFCYRGIDDDWYIDALKVLCQKYQTIPYFVQLTAANEHLLDRAENEDRRAFRKVNSRTSLEDILRDNNNYAASIQAINHICLDTSTLAPWRAALMLMDWINGRQEL
;
A
#
# COMPACT_ATOMS: atom_id res chain seq x y z
N MET A 1 17.55 3.36 0.09
CA MET A 1 16.88 2.73 -1.05
C MET A 1 17.73 2.83 -2.31
N GLU A 2 18.28 3.99 -2.61
CA GLU A 2 19.20 4.19 -3.74
C GLU A 2 20.36 3.16 -3.80
N LEU A 3 21.14 3.02 -2.73
CA LEU A 3 22.20 2.00 -2.63
C LEU A 3 21.71 0.54 -2.69
N LEU A 4 20.43 0.28 -2.39
CA LEU A 4 19.87 -1.08 -2.46
C LEU A 4 19.54 -1.45 -3.90
N LEU A 5 19.05 -0.49 -4.69
CA LEU A 5 18.73 -0.72 -6.10
C LEU A 5 19.99 -0.77 -7.00
N GLU A 6 21.12 -0.25 -6.51
CA GLU A 6 22.38 -0.20 -7.26
C GLU A 6 23.21 -1.49 -7.16
N CYS A 7 23.06 -2.26 -6.09
CA CYS A 7 24.00 -3.34 -5.75
C CYS A 7 23.35 -4.70 -5.48
N ASP A 8 22.02 -4.79 -5.52
CA ASP A 8 21.29 -5.95 -5.00
C ASP A 8 20.08 -6.28 -5.88
N ASP A 9 19.92 -7.56 -6.22
CA ASP A 9 18.79 -8.08 -6.99
C ASP A 9 17.55 -8.36 -6.12
N ARG A 10 17.65 -8.10 -4.80
CA ARG A 10 16.52 -8.26 -3.88
C ARG A 10 15.37 -7.31 -4.20
N VAL A 11 14.17 -7.87 -4.17
CA VAL A 11 12.92 -7.10 -4.24
C VAL A 11 12.75 -6.26 -2.97
N VAL A 12 12.51 -4.97 -3.16
CA VAL A 12 12.21 -4.03 -2.06
C VAL A 12 10.71 -3.81 -1.97
N VAL A 13 10.14 -4.04 -0.78
CA VAL A 13 8.74 -3.74 -0.48
C VAL A 13 8.68 -2.62 0.54
N THR A 14 7.93 -1.56 0.21
CA THR A 14 7.65 -0.43 1.10
C THR A 14 6.15 -0.28 1.27
N THR A 15 5.71 0.07 2.49
CA THR A 15 4.29 0.25 2.82
C THR A 15 4.09 1.59 3.50
N PHE A 16 3.11 2.35 3.06
CA PHE A 16 2.74 3.64 3.63
C PHE A 16 1.25 3.91 3.39
N CYS A 17 0.68 4.85 4.14
CA CYS A 17 -0.69 5.32 3.91
C CYS A 17 -0.64 6.50 2.95
N TYR A 18 -1.07 6.31 1.70
CA TYR A 18 -1.07 7.33 0.67
C TYR A 18 -2.26 8.28 0.82
N ARG A 19 -2.00 9.60 0.89
CA ARG A 19 -3.01 10.66 1.07
C ARG A 19 -3.30 11.46 -0.20
N GLY A 20 -3.14 10.85 -1.37
CA GLY A 20 -3.37 11.54 -2.63
C GLY A 20 -2.31 12.62 -2.88
N ILE A 21 -2.76 13.81 -3.27
CA ILE A 21 -1.90 14.92 -3.71
C ILE A 21 -0.83 15.32 -2.69
N ASP A 22 -1.10 15.15 -1.39
CA ASP A 22 -0.16 15.47 -0.32
C ASP A 22 1.09 14.56 -0.33
N ASP A 23 0.97 13.39 -0.95
CA ASP A 23 2.01 12.37 -1.03
C ASP A 23 2.46 12.06 -2.48
N ASP A 24 1.90 12.74 -3.50
CA ASP A 24 2.28 12.56 -4.91
C ASP A 24 3.78 12.80 -5.13
N TRP A 25 4.36 13.79 -4.44
CA TRP A 25 5.81 14.07 -4.50
C TRP A 25 6.66 12.85 -4.11
N TYR A 26 6.18 12.03 -3.17
CA TYR A 26 6.88 10.83 -2.73
C TYR A 26 6.79 9.74 -3.80
N ILE A 27 5.61 9.57 -4.40
CA ILE A 27 5.40 8.64 -5.53
C ILE A 27 6.30 9.00 -6.71
N ASP A 28 6.39 10.28 -7.06
CA ASP A 28 7.21 10.75 -8.17
C ASP A 28 8.69 10.52 -7.88
N ALA A 29 9.14 10.75 -6.64
CA ALA A 29 10.51 10.40 -6.24
C ALA A 29 10.81 8.90 -6.37
N LEU A 30 9.84 8.02 -6.02
CA LEU A 30 9.98 6.58 -6.22
C LEU A 30 10.08 6.22 -7.71
N LYS A 31 9.25 6.82 -8.56
CA LYS A 31 9.27 6.60 -10.02
C LYS A 31 10.61 7.01 -10.63
N VAL A 32 11.12 8.19 -10.27
CA VAL A 32 12.43 8.69 -10.72
C VAL A 32 13.55 7.76 -10.29
N LEU A 33 13.52 7.28 -9.03
CA LEU A 33 14.54 6.36 -8.54
C LEU A 33 14.50 5.03 -9.29
N CYS A 34 13.31 4.45 -9.49
CA CYS A 34 13.16 3.21 -10.23
C CYS A 34 13.63 3.36 -11.69
N GLN A 35 13.33 4.49 -12.33
CA GLN A 35 13.82 4.79 -13.67
C GLN A 35 15.36 4.88 -13.72
N LYS A 36 15.99 5.55 -12.74
CA LYS A 36 17.45 5.67 -12.64
C LYS A 36 18.14 4.30 -12.58
N TYR A 37 17.56 3.36 -11.85
CA TYR A 37 18.09 2.00 -11.66
C TYR A 37 17.43 0.95 -12.56
N GLN A 38 16.74 1.37 -13.63
CA GLN A 38 16.07 0.48 -14.60
C GLN A 38 15.19 -0.60 -13.94
N THR A 39 14.58 -0.26 -12.81
CA THR A 39 13.68 -1.13 -12.04
C THR A 39 12.23 -0.78 -12.36
N ILE A 40 11.35 -1.77 -12.34
CA ILE A 40 9.91 -1.58 -12.59
C ILE A 40 9.18 -1.47 -11.24
N PRO A 41 8.58 -0.31 -10.91
CA PRO A 41 7.76 -0.19 -9.70
C PRO A 41 6.39 -0.84 -9.90
N TYR A 42 5.91 -1.50 -8.84
CA TYR A 42 4.54 -2.03 -8.74
C TYR A 42 3.84 -1.38 -7.56
N PHE A 43 2.66 -0.81 -7.80
CA PHE A 43 1.87 -0.13 -6.79
C PHE A 43 0.67 -0.99 -6.42
N VAL A 44 0.60 -1.40 -5.16
CA VAL A 44 -0.52 -2.17 -4.61
C VAL A 44 -1.28 -1.28 -3.64
N GLN A 45 -2.53 -1.01 -3.96
CA GLN A 45 -3.44 -0.27 -3.08
C GLN A 45 -4.37 -1.26 -2.37
N LEU A 46 -4.35 -1.23 -1.05
CA LEU A 46 -5.28 -2.00 -0.22
C LEU A 46 -6.29 -1.02 0.38
N THR A 47 -7.57 -1.20 0.06
CA THR A 47 -8.66 -0.38 0.59
C THR A 47 -9.56 -1.21 1.50
N ALA A 48 -10.38 -0.55 2.29
CA ALA A 48 -11.51 -1.15 2.99
C ALA A 48 -12.49 -0.03 3.38
N ALA A 49 -13.77 -0.37 3.55
CA ALA A 49 -14.72 0.56 4.13
C ALA A 49 -14.30 0.96 5.55
N ASN A 50 -14.59 2.21 5.94
CA ASN A 50 -14.18 2.76 7.23
C ASN A 50 -14.67 1.89 8.40
N GLU A 51 -15.92 1.43 8.36
CA GLU A 51 -16.47 0.52 9.37
C GLU A 51 -15.60 -0.73 9.60
N HIS A 52 -15.14 -1.37 8.51
CA HIS A 52 -14.25 -2.53 8.61
C HIS A 52 -12.84 -2.17 9.09
N LEU A 53 -12.33 -0.97 8.80
CA LEU A 53 -11.05 -0.50 9.33
C LEU A 53 -11.13 -0.24 10.84
N LEU A 54 -12.24 0.34 11.29
CA LEU A 54 -12.50 0.64 12.70
C LEU A 54 -12.64 -0.64 13.53
N ASP A 55 -13.34 -1.65 13.02
CA ASP A 55 -13.46 -2.95 13.71
C ASP A 55 -12.10 -3.66 13.84
N ARG A 56 -11.19 -3.43 12.87
CA ARG A 56 -9.82 -3.96 12.95
C ARG A 56 -8.96 -3.21 13.95
N ALA A 57 -9.25 -1.95 14.27
CA ALA A 57 -8.41 -1.10 15.11
C ALA A 57 -8.24 -1.66 16.53
N GLU A 58 -9.27 -2.33 17.04
CA GLU A 58 -9.29 -2.90 18.38
C GLU A 58 -8.73 -4.33 18.45
N ASN A 59 -8.31 -4.89 17.32
CA ASN A 59 -7.70 -6.23 17.29
C ASN A 59 -6.40 -6.25 18.13
N GLU A 60 -6.28 -7.26 18.99
CA GLU A 60 -5.20 -7.40 19.97
C GLU A 60 -3.81 -7.36 19.33
N ASP A 61 -3.67 -7.92 18.12
CA ASP A 61 -2.41 -7.96 17.37
C ASP A 61 -1.86 -6.55 17.08
N ARG A 62 -2.71 -5.53 16.97
CA ARG A 62 -2.27 -4.17 16.63
C ARG A 62 -1.49 -3.50 17.77
N ARG A 63 -1.77 -3.88 19.02
CA ARG A 63 -1.05 -3.37 20.20
C ARG A 63 0.43 -3.78 20.16
N ALA A 64 0.74 -4.97 19.66
CA ALA A 64 2.11 -5.47 19.58
C ALA A 64 3.00 -4.66 18.61
N PHE A 65 2.41 -4.04 17.59
CA PHE A 65 3.15 -3.36 16.52
C PHE A 65 3.13 -1.82 16.61
N ARG A 66 2.74 -1.24 17.76
CA ARG A 66 2.60 0.22 17.93
C ARG A 66 1.73 0.90 16.87
N LYS A 67 0.80 0.14 16.27
CA LYS A 67 -0.17 0.66 15.30
C LYS A 67 -1.29 1.37 16.06
N VAL A 68 -2.04 2.25 15.37
CA VAL A 68 -3.29 2.80 15.91
C VAL A 68 -4.17 1.65 16.39
N ASN A 69 -4.47 1.67 17.68
CA ASN A 69 -5.07 0.56 18.43
C ASN A 69 -6.34 0.98 19.19
N SER A 70 -6.82 2.21 18.95
CA SER A 70 -8.09 2.70 19.46
C SER A 70 -8.98 3.04 18.27
N ARG A 71 -10.27 2.70 18.40
CA ARG A 71 -11.28 3.06 17.41
C ARG A 71 -11.36 4.58 17.24
N THR A 72 -11.45 5.31 18.35
CA THR A 72 -11.58 6.78 18.35
C THR A 72 -10.43 7.48 17.64
N SER A 73 -9.17 7.08 17.88
CA SER A 73 -8.04 7.72 17.20
C SER A 73 -8.02 7.40 15.70
N LEU A 74 -8.47 6.21 15.30
CA LEU A 74 -8.60 5.89 13.87
C LEU A 74 -9.76 6.67 13.24
N GLU A 75 -10.89 6.85 13.95
CA GLU A 75 -12.01 7.69 13.50
C GLU A 75 -11.55 9.13 13.25
N ASP A 76 -10.77 9.72 14.16
CA ASP A 76 -10.22 11.07 13.98
C ASP A 76 -9.30 11.14 12.76
N ILE A 77 -8.39 10.17 12.58
CA ILE A 77 -7.49 10.12 11.42
C ILE A 77 -8.26 10.02 10.10
N LEU A 78 -9.30 9.17 10.04
CA LEU A 78 -10.10 8.96 8.84
C LEU A 78 -11.00 10.17 8.54
N ARG A 79 -11.51 10.84 9.58
CA ARG A 79 -12.31 12.08 9.42
C ARG A 79 -11.45 13.23 8.93
N ASP A 80 -10.25 13.38 9.49
CA ASP A 80 -9.37 14.50 9.20
C ASP A 80 -8.60 14.30 7.87
N ASN A 81 -8.53 13.07 7.35
CA ASN A 81 -7.90 12.75 6.06
C ASN A 81 -8.89 12.06 5.10
N ASN A 82 -9.62 12.86 4.32
CA ASN A 82 -10.56 12.34 3.32
C ASN A 82 -9.88 11.71 2.08
N ASN A 83 -8.55 11.69 2.02
CA ASN A 83 -7.79 11.32 0.82
C ASN A 83 -7.20 9.91 0.84
N TYR A 84 -7.39 9.09 1.88
CA TYR A 84 -6.86 7.72 1.92
C TYR A 84 -7.48 6.77 0.88
N ALA A 85 -8.58 7.17 0.24
CA ALA A 85 -9.17 6.46 -0.90
C ALA A 85 -8.52 6.83 -2.25
N ALA A 86 -7.63 7.83 -2.29
CA ALA A 86 -6.99 8.27 -3.52
C ALA A 86 -6.18 7.14 -4.16
N SER A 87 -6.28 7.02 -5.48
CA SER A 87 -5.52 6.03 -6.25
C SER A 87 -4.22 6.64 -6.77
N ILE A 88 -3.16 5.85 -6.74
CA ILE A 88 -1.89 6.20 -7.36
C ILE A 88 -2.02 6.02 -8.88
N GLN A 89 -1.81 7.09 -9.63
CA GLN A 89 -1.79 7.01 -11.10
C GLN A 89 -0.47 6.38 -11.57
N ALA A 90 -0.51 5.09 -11.88
CA ALA A 90 0.63 4.31 -12.37
C ALA A 90 0.20 3.16 -13.30
N ILE A 91 1.08 2.78 -14.23
CA ILE A 91 0.85 1.71 -15.21
C ILE A 91 0.73 0.33 -14.53
N ASN A 92 1.58 0.08 -13.54
CA ASN A 92 1.59 -1.15 -12.74
C ASN A 92 0.90 -0.87 -11.40
N HIS A 93 -0.43 -0.76 -11.46
CA HIS A 93 -1.26 -0.55 -10.28
C HIS A 93 -2.33 -1.64 -10.18
N ILE A 94 -2.59 -2.07 -8.95
CA ILE A 94 -3.77 -2.88 -8.58
C ILE A 94 -4.39 -2.30 -7.31
N CYS A 95 -5.72 -2.23 -7.29
CA CYS A 95 -6.48 -1.90 -6.10
C CYS A 95 -7.25 -3.13 -5.63
N LEU A 96 -7.10 -3.49 -4.36
CA LEU A 96 -7.80 -4.60 -3.72
C LEU A 96 -8.65 -4.07 -2.57
N ASP A 97 -9.97 -4.27 -2.67
CA ASP A 97 -10.86 -4.05 -1.54
C ASP A 97 -10.74 -5.22 -0.56
N THR A 98 -10.23 -4.90 0.63
CA THR A 98 -10.00 -5.85 1.71
C THR A 98 -11.14 -5.92 2.71
N SER A 99 -12.24 -5.19 2.53
CA SER A 99 -13.39 -5.11 3.45
C SER A 99 -13.83 -6.50 3.94
N THR A 100 -14.08 -7.40 2.98
CA THR A 100 -14.49 -8.79 3.21
C THR A 100 -13.48 -9.82 2.69
N LEU A 101 -12.37 -9.36 2.11
CA LEU A 101 -11.36 -10.24 1.53
C LEU A 101 -10.41 -10.75 2.62
N ALA A 102 -10.36 -12.07 2.77
CA ALA A 102 -9.41 -12.71 3.68
C ALA A 102 -7.95 -12.45 3.22
N PRO A 103 -6.98 -12.25 4.15
CA PRO A 103 -5.60 -11.94 3.80
C PRO A 103 -4.96 -12.91 2.82
N TRP A 104 -5.20 -14.22 2.97
CA TRP A 104 -4.65 -15.24 2.08
C TRP A 104 -5.20 -15.15 0.65
N ARG A 105 -6.47 -14.72 0.49
CA ARG A 105 -7.05 -14.49 -0.84
C ARG A 105 -6.44 -13.26 -1.50
N ALA A 106 -6.25 -12.18 -0.74
CA ALA A 106 -5.55 -10.99 -1.24
C ALA A 106 -4.14 -11.34 -1.72
N ALA A 107 -3.41 -12.17 -0.96
CA ALA A 107 -2.09 -12.65 -1.36
C ALA A 107 -2.12 -13.46 -2.68
N LEU A 108 -3.07 -14.39 -2.84
CA LEU A 108 -3.23 -15.14 -4.10
C LEU A 108 -3.52 -14.21 -5.28
N MET A 109 -4.44 -13.25 -5.12
CA MET A 109 -4.76 -12.29 -6.18
C MET A 109 -3.55 -11.43 -6.57
N LEU A 110 -2.70 -11.06 -5.60
CA LEU A 110 -1.46 -10.33 -5.89
C LEU A 110 -0.46 -11.20 -6.65
N MET A 111 -0.30 -12.47 -6.28
CA MET A 111 0.59 -13.39 -6.98
C MET A 111 0.13 -13.61 -8.43
N ASP A 112 -1.17 -13.84 -8.64
CA ASP A 112 -1.75 -14.00 -9.98
C ASP A 112 -1.53 -12.74 -10.83
N TRP A 113 -1.73 -11.55 -10.25
CA TRP A 113 -1.50 -10.29 -10.94
C TRP A 113 -0.03 -10.05 -11.31
N ILE A 114 0.90 -10.38 -10.41
CA ILE A 114 2.34 -10.25 -10.65
C ILE A 114 2.78 -11.22 -11.76
N ASN A 115 2.37 -12.49 -11.65
CA ASN A 115 2.77 -13.55 -12.60
C ASN A 115 2.15 -13.35 -13.98
N GLY A 116 0.89 -12.92 -14.06
CA GLY A 116 0.22 -12.63 -15.34
C GLY A 116 0.83 -11.46 -16.12
N ARG A 117 1.74 -10.68 -15.51
CA ARG A 117 2.51 -9.61 -16.16
C ARG A 117 3.94 -10.01 -16.55
N GLN A 118 4.42 -11.19 -16.15
CA GLN A 118 5.73 -11.70 -16.56
C GLN A 118 5.71 -12.40 -17.93
N GLU A 119 4.53 -12.63 -18.52
CA GLU A 119 4.34 -13.30 -19.81
C GLU A 119 4.20 -12.34 -21.02
N LEU A 120 4.43 -11.04 -20.83
CA LEU A 120 4.41 -10.00 -21.87
C LEU A 120 5.78 -9.32 -22.00
#